data_AF-A0A9Q4F121-F1
#
_entry.id   AF-A0A9Q4F121-F1
#
_cell.length_a   1.000
_cell.length_b   1.000
_cell.length_c   1.000
_cell.angle_alpha   90.00
_cell.angle_beta   90.00
_cell.angle_gamma   90.00
#
_symmetry.space_group_name_H-M   'P 1'
#
loop_
_entity.id
_entity.type
_entity.pdbx_description
1 polymer ?
#
loop_
_entity_poly.entity_id
_entity_poly.type
_entity_poly.pdbx_seq_one_letter_code
_entity_poly.pdbx_strand_id
1 'polypeptide(L)'
;MQERKRDLYEPYLDEIRQMLEDGCVITHIHKEIAKKSGIDANVKTMKRFMREKGLIQESECEKTEINKLIKDKFKGISEYMDFYERWVRTSCRLNRAISNPNRVLMRRYLQ
;
A
#
# COMPACT_ATOMS: atom_id res chain seq x y z
N MET A 1 -22.16 -17.82 26.89
CA MET A 1 -21.77 -16.68 26.03
C MET A 1 -20.59 -17.14 25.19
N GLN A 2 -20.62 -17.00 23.86
CA GLN A 2 -19.42 -17.24 23.04
C GLN A 2 -18.47 -16.06 23.24
N GLU A 3 -17.31 -16.31 23.86
CA GLU A 3 -16.23 -15.32 23.91
C GLU A 3 -15.86 -14.93 22.48
N ARG A 4 -15.85 -13.63 22.20
CA ARG A 4 -15.50 -13.15 20.86
C ARG A 4 -13.99 -13.31 20.75
N LYS A 5 -13.50 -13.90 19.66
CA LYS A 5 -12.04 -14.11 19.44
C LYS A 5 -11.16 -12.86 19.64
N ARG A 6 -11.74 -11.65 19.59
CA ARG A 6 -11.03 -10.40 19.84
C ARG A 6 -10.83 -10.08 21.33
N ASP A 7 -11.70 -10.57 22.21
CA ASP A 7 -11.61 -10.37 23.66
C ASP A 7 -10.43 -11.20 24.23
N LEU A 8 -9.94 -12.20 23.49
CA LEU A 8 -8.74 -12.98 23.81
C LEU A 8 -7.44 -12.14 23.80
N TYR A 9 -7.44 -10.96 23.19
CA TYR A 9 -6.28 -10.05 23.18
C TYR A 9 -6.18 -9.18 24.44
N GLU A 10 -7.23 -9.14 25.29
CA GLU A 10 -7.28 -8.31 26.50
C GLU A 10 -6.08 -8.55 27.45
N PRO A 11 -5.65 -9.80 27.72
CA PRO A 11 -4.51 -10.05 28.62
C PRO A 11 -3.18 -9.51 28.09
N TYR A 12 -3.10 -9.22 26.78
CA TYR A 12 -1.88 -8.78 26.11
C TYR A 12 -1.90 -7.28 25.81
N LEU A 13 -2.86 -6.52 26.37
CA LEU A 13 -3.04 -5.09 26.09
C LEU A 13 -1.77 -4.27 26.35
N ASP A 14 -1.15 -4.45 27.51
CA ASP A 14 0.04 -3.69 27.91
C ASP A 14 1.25 -4.04 27.03
N GLU A 15 1.40 -5.32 26.67
CA GLU A 15 2.46 -5.78 25.77
C GLU A 15 2.27 -5.23 24.35
N ILE A 16 1.02 -5.22 23.86
CA ILE A 16 0.66 -4.62 22.58
C ILE A 16 0.95 -3.12 22.59
N ARG A 17 0.65 -2.41 23.68
CA ARG A 17 0.95 -0.99 23.83
C ARG A 17 2.46 -0.74 23.82
N GLN A 18 3.24 -1.51 24.59
CA GLN A 18 4.69 -1.40 24.60
C GLN A 18 5.28 -1.62 23.21
N MET A 19 4.85 -2.66 22.49
CA MET A 19 5.33 -2.89 21.12
C MET A 19 4.96 -1.77 20.15
N LEU A 20 3.81 -1.10 20.34
CA LEU A 20 3.46 0.09 19.55
C LEU A 20 4.35 1.29 19.87
N GLU A 21 4.68 1.50 21.15
CA GLU A 21 5.61 2.54 21.60
C GLU A 21 7.03 2.29 21.06
N ASP A 22 7.44 1.02 20.96
CA ASP A 22 8.69 0.59 20.35
C ASP A 22 8.69 0.68 18.80
N GLY A 23 7.58 1.14 18.20
CA GLY A 23 7.46 1.34 16.75
C GLY A 23 7.21 0.07 15.94
N CYS A 24 6.79 -1.03 16.58
CA CYS A 24 6.52 -2.28 15.89
C CYS A 24 5.28 -2.17 14.97
N VAL A 25 5.38 -2.76 13.78
CA VAL A 25 4.26 -2.82 12.84
C VAL A 25 3.21 -3.82 13.34
N ILE A 26 1.92 -3.52 13.16
CA ILE A 26 0.78 -4.35 13.60
C ILE A 26 0.90 -5.82 13.15
N THR A 27 1.45 -6.11 11.98
CA THR A 27 1.66 -7.47 11.49
C THR A 27 2.71 -8.24 12.29
N HIS A 28 3.72 -7.56 12.79
CA HIS A 28 4.74 -8.14 13.67
C HIS A 28 4.15 -8.41 15.05
N ILE A 29 3.47 -7.43 15.64
CA ILE A 29 2.75 -7.57 16.92
C ILE A 29 1.79 -8.77 16.87
N HIS A 30 1.05 -8.92 15.77
CA HIS A 30 0.11 -10.03 15.59
C HIS A 30 0.80 -11.40 15.64
N LYS A 31 1.96 -11.53 14.98
CA LYS A 31 2.73 -12.78 14.97
C LYS A 31 3.29 -13.11 16.35
N GLU A 32 3.84 -12.12 17.06
CA GLU A 32 4.41 -12.33 18.40
C GLU A 32 3.32 -12.73 19.41
N ILE A 33 2.18 -12.03 19.41
CA ILE A 33 1.06 -12.40 20.27
C ILE A 33 0.49 -13.76 19.88
N ALA A 34 0.30 -14.07 18.59
CA ALA A 34 -0.19 -15.38 18.16
C ALA A 34 0.75 -16.52 18.57
N LYS A 35 2.08 -16.30 18.51
CA LYS A 35 3.09 -17.26 18.94
C LYS A 35 3.06 -17.53 20.45
N LYS A 36 2.84 -16.49 21.26
CA LYS A 36 2.78 -16.60 22.73
C LYS A 36 1.45 -17.16 23.23
N SER A 37 0.35 -16.71 22.65
CA SER A 37 -1.01 -16.98 23.12
C SER A 37 -1.69 -18.18 22.47
N GLY A 38 -1.19 -18.63 21.30
CA GLY A 38 -1.88 -19.62 20.47
C GLY A 38 -3.16 -19.09 19.82
N ILE A 39 -3.41 -17.77 19.84
CA ILE A 39 -4.61 -17.17 19.23
C ILE A 39 -4.51 -17.28 17.70
N ASP A 40 -5.26 -18.23 17.14
CA ASP A 40 -5.49 -18.33 15.69
C ASP A 40 -6.64 -17.41 15.26
N ALA A 41 -6.30 -16.13 15.14
CA ALA A 41 -7.19 -15.10 14.63
C ALA A 41 -6.48 -14.25 13.57
N ASN A 42 -7.23 -13.75 12.60
CA ASN A 42 -6.69 -12.88 11.53
C ASN A 42 -6.18 -11.54 12.10
N VAL A 43 -5.14 -10.96 11.48
CA VAL A 43 -4.66 -9.58 11.71
C VAL A 43 -5.81 -8.56 11.72
N LYS A 44 -6.86 -8.75 10.90
CA LYS A 44 -8.06 -7.88 10.92
C LYS A 44 -8.77 -7.87 12.27
N THR A 45 -8.81 -9.00 12.97
CA THR A 45 -9.41 -9.14 14.31
C THR A 45 -8.60 -8.34 15.33
N MET A 46 -7.26 -8.42 15.26
CA MET A 46 -6.38 -7.64 16.13
C MET A 46 -6.47 -6.14 15.85
N LYS A 47 -6.50 -5.73 14.58
CA LYS A 47 -6.73 -4.32 14.19
C LYS A 47 -8.04 -3.78 14.76
N ARG A 48 -9.11 -4.59 14.75
CA ARG A 48 -10.39 -4.20 15.35
C ARG A 48 -10.29 -4.04 16.86
N PHE A 49 -9.63 -4.96 17.56
CA PHE A 49 -9.35 -4.86 18.99
C PHE A 49 -8.58 -3.58 19.33
N MET A 50 -7.47 -3.31 18.62
CA MET A 50 -6.66 -2.11 18.82
C MET A 50 -7.46 -0.81 18.61
N ARG A 51 -8.39 -0.78 17.64
CA ARG A 51 -9.32 0.36 17.45
C ARG A 51 -10.30 0.49 18.61
N GLU A 52 -10.92 -0.59 19.04
CA GLU A 52 -11.88 -0.60 20.17
C GLU A 52 -11.20 -0.11 21.47
N LYS A 53 -9.89 -0.34 21.62
CA LYS A 53 -9.07 0.13 22.75
C LYS A 53 -8.42 1.49 22.55
N GLY A 54 -8.65 2.15 21.41
CA GLY A 54 -8.04 3.46 21.10
C GLY A 54 -6.53 3.44 20.91
N LEU A 55 -5.91 2.26 20.70
CA LEU A 55 -4.47 2.11 20.51
C LEU A 55 -4.02 2.53 19.11
N ILE A 56 -4.93 2.46 18.13
CA ILE A 56 -4.71 2.97 16.78
C ILE A 56 -5.92 3.83 16.41
N GLN A 57 -5.64 5.04 15.93
CA GLN A 57 -6.62 5.86 15.22
C GLN A 57 -6.41 5.62 13.73
N GLU A 58 -7.37 4.97 13.07
CA GLU A 58 -7.45 5.13 11.62
C GLU A 58 -8.10 6.48 11.40
N SER A 59 -7.31 7.53 11.12
CA SER A 59 -7.92 8.68 10.49
C SER A 59 -8.32 8.21 9.09
N GLU A 60 -9.63 8.07 8.85
CA GLU A 60 -10.13 7.83 7.49
C GLU A 60 -9.68 8.96 6.55
N CYS A 61 -9.39 10.13 7.11
CA CYS A 61 -8.75 11.29 6.48
C CYS A 61 -7.37 10.95 5.88
N GLU A 62 -6.41 10.42 6.64
CA GLU A 62 -5.06 10.15 6.09
C GLU A 62 -5.09 9.05 5.03
N LYS A 63 -5.92 8.01 5.20
CA LYS A 63 -6.04 6.96 4.18
C LYS A 63 -6.62 7.48 2.88
N THR A 64 -7.64 8.34 2.94
CA THR A 64 -8.26 8.92 1.75
C THR A 64 -7.34 9.93 1.07
N GLU A 65 -6.63 10.75 1.84
CA GLU A 65 -5.63 11.69 1.33
C GLU A 65 -4.40 10.99 0.72
N ILE A 66 -3.86 9.96 1.36
CA ILE A 66 -2.75 9.16 0.82
C ILE A 66 -3.19 8.45 -0.46
N ASN A 67 -4.38 7.84 -0.47
CA ASN A 67 -4.90 7.20 -1.68
C ASN A 67 -5.13 8.20 -2.81
N LYS A 68 -5.59 9.41 -2.49
CA LYS A 68 -5.75 10.51 -3.46
C LYS A 68 -4.39 10.95 -4.00
N LEU A 69 -3.40 11.17 -3.14
CA LEU A 69 -2.04 11.54 -3.53
C LEU A 69 -1.40 10.47 -4.44
N ILE A 70 -1.56 9.20 -4.09
CA ILE A 70 -1.10 8.07 -4.91
C ILE A 70 -1.76 8.13 -6.29
N LYS A 71 -3.10 8.25 -6.35
CA LYS A 71 -3.83 8.36 -7.62
C LYS A 71 -3.36 9.55 -8.45
N ASP A 72 -3.18 10.72 -7.84
CA ASP A 72 -2.76 11.93 -8.52
C ASP A 72 -1.34 11.77 -9.09
N LYS A 73 -0.42 11.13 -8.35
CA LYS A 73 0.93 10.82 -8.85
C LYS A 73 0.92 9.84 -10.02
N PHE A 74 0.16 8.75 -9.92
CA PHE A 74 0.02 7.79 -11.02
C PHE A 74 -0.63 8.41 -12.26
N LYS A 75 -1.61 9.31 -12.06
CA LYS A 75 -2.21 10.09 -13.14
C LYS A 75 -1.17 10.96 -13.85
N GLY A 76 -0.35 11.70 -13.10
CA GLY A 76 0.72 12.53 -13.69
C GLY A 76 1.76 11.71 -14.45
N ILE A 77 2.12 10.52 -13.96
CA ILE A 77 3.00 9.59 -14.69
C ILE A 77 2.34 9.14 -15.99
N SER A 78 1.06 8.75 -15.95
CA SER A 78 0.31 8.34 -17.15
C SER A 78 0.25 9.46 -18.19
N GLU A 79 -0.06 10.68 -17.77
CA GLU A 79 -0.13 11.85 -18.65
C GLU A 79 1.24 12.15 -19.29
N TYR A 80 2.33 12.02 -18.52
CA TYR A 80 3.68 12.17 -19.05
C TYR A 80 4.03 11.09 -20.06
N MET A 81 3.72 9.82 -19.77
CA MET A 81 3.99 8.71 -20.68
C MET A 81 3.19 8.85 -21.99
N ASP A 82 1.92 9.24 -21.90
CA ASP A 82 1.07 9.52 -23.07
C ASP A 82 1.64 10.68 -23.92
N PHE A 83 2.06 11.76 -23.27
CA PHE A 83 2.71 12.88 -23.96
C PHE A 83 4.01 12.41 -24.67
N TYR A 84 4.88 11.70 -23.95
CA TYR A 84 6.14 11.22 -24.48
C TYR A 84 5.92 10.30 -25.69
N GLU A 85 5.00 9.34 -25.60
CA GLU A 85 4.68 8.45 -26.72
C GLU A 85 4.20 9.22 -27.94
N ARG A 86 3.26 10.18 -27.76
CA ARG A 86 2.77 11.02 -28.86
C ARG A 86 3.89 11.84 -29.50
N TRP A 87 4.78 12.38 -28.69
CA TRP A 87 5.93 13.14 -29.17
C TRP A 87 6.89 12.26 -29.99
N VAL A 88 7.27 11.09 -29.47
CA VAL A 88 8.14 10.13 -30.19
C VAL A 88 7.50 9.70 -31.51
N ARG A 89 6.19 9.38 -31.51
CA ARG A 89 5.44 9.04 -32.73
C ARG A 89 5.42 10.18 -33.75
N THR A 90 5.27 11.42 -33.30
CA THR A 90 5.29 12.60 -34.18
C THR A 90 6.67 12.78 -34.79
N SER A 91 7.73 12.67 -33.99
CA SER A 91 9.12 12.71 -34.47
C SER A 91 9.42 11.61 -35.49
N CYS A 92 8.84 10.41 -35.34
CA CYS A 92 8.92 9.32 -36.30
C CYS A 92 8.21 9.61 -37.64
N ARG A 93 7.17 10.45 -37.63
CA ARG A 93 6.42 10.86 -38.84
C ARG A 93 7.16 11.95 -39.60
N LEU A 94 7.77 12.89 -38.88
CA LEU A 94 8.57 13.99 -39.44
C LEU A 94 9.85 13.49 -40.11
N ASN A 95 10.56 12.53 -39.49
CA ASN A 95 11.73 11.89 -40.10
C ASN A 95 11.47 10.39 -40.34
N ARG A 96 11.26 10.03 -41.61
CA ARG A 96 10.91 8.67 -42.03
C ARG A 96 12.12 7.75 -42.27
N ALA A 97 13.34 8.23 -42.07
CA ALA A 97 14.54 7.41 -42.24
C ALA A 97 14.51 6.16 -41.37
N ILE A 98 14.90 5.01 -41.92
CA ILE A 98 14.93 3.72 -41.19
C ILE A 98 15.90 3.78 -40.00
N SER A 99 16.96 4.58 -40.13
CA SER A 99 17.96 4.84 -39.08
C SER A 99 17.51 5.83 -38.00
N ASN A 100 16.32 6.45 -38.12
CA ASN A 100 15.82 7.38 -37.11
C ASN A 100 15.75 6.67 -35.73
N PRO A 101 16.49 7.15 -34.70
CA PRO A 101 16.51 6.52 -33.39
C PRO A 101 15.12 6.36 -32.76
N ASN A 102 14.21 7.33 -32.97
CA ASN A 102 12.84 7.25 -32.49
C ASN A 102 12.05 6.12 -33.17
N ARG A 103 12.29 5.85 -34.46
CA ARG A 103 11.63 4.74 -35.18
C ARG A 103 12.20 3.39 -34.79
N VAL A 104 13.47 3.33 -34.40
CA VAL A 104 14.09 2.13 -33.83
C VAL A 104 13.51 1.87 -32.44
N LEU A 105 13.42 2.91 -31.59
CA LEU A 105 12.82 2.83 -30.27
C LEU A 105 11.36 2.35 -30.33
N MET A 106 10.51 2.97 -31.16
CA MET A 106 9.10 2.58 -31.30
C MET A 106 8.92 1.15 -31.82
N ARG A 107 9.82 0.65 -32.67
CA ARG A 107 9.78 -0.74 -33.14
C ARG A 107 10.04 -1.74 -32.03
N ARG A 108 10.95 -1.42 -31.09
CA ARG A 108 11.22 -2.25 -29.91
C ARG A 108 10.10 -2.17 -28.87
N TYR A 109 9.48 -1.01 -28.72
CA TYR A 109 8.42 -0.77 -27.74
C TYR A 109 7.07 -1.43 -28.10
N LEU A 110 6.80 -1.67 -29.39
CA LEU A 110 5.55 -2.25 -29.89
C LEU A 110 5.62 -3.76 -30.18
N GLN A 111 6.76 -4.40 -29.92
CA GLN A 111 6.93 -5.85 -29.98
C GLN A 111 6.53 -6.48 -28.65
#